data_AF-A0AAW0D3M8-F1
#
_entry.id   AF-A0AAW0D3M8-F1
#
_cell.length_a   1.000
_cell.length_b   1.000
_cell.length_c   1.000
_cell.angle_alpha   90.00
_cell.angle_beta   90.00
_cell.angle_gamma   90.00
#
_symmetry.space_group_name_H-M   'P 1'
#
loop_
_entity.id
_entity.type
_entity.pdbx_description
1 polymer ?
#
loop_
_entity_poly.entity_id
_entity_poly.type
_entity_poly.pdbx_seq_one_letter_code
_entity_poly.pdbx_strand_id
1 'polypeptide(L)'
;MHPKSLTLSTLLASVLSIHGAPTVSQPARVPIITNGPAIASGLKTQASSVDRFKKLLTDGNGNLLTGDALRDLTVFDFTNQAPADGAKGGSILLATTDNFPILTDLSIAGAVSLIEPCGLNIPHLHPRANEMLTVIDGILDAGFVLENGFNTEVKSALGKFQATVFPAGSIHYQQNPTCSPAAFVAGFSSEDPGRSDIATNFWMLPSDVIDAALGFPETIGGENIDQWRSHLPVNLAAGVDSCLKACGLSK
;
A
#
# COMPACT_ATOMS: atom_id res chain seq x y z
N MET A 1 -16.75 22.38 73.74
CA MET A 1 -15.72 21.35 73.49
C MET A 1 -15.22 21.52 72.06
N HIS A 2 -13.93 21.23 71.87
CA HIS A 2 -13.06 21.56 70.74
C HIS A 2 -13.50 21.15 69.30
N PRO A 3 -12.84 21.70 68.26
CA PRO A 3 -13.38 22.06 66.94
C PRO A 3 -12.99 21.09 65.81
N LYS A 4 -13.56 21.28 64.61
CA LYS A 4 -13.02 20.87 63.29
C LYS A 4 -13.63 21.79 62.23
N SER A 5 -13.01 22.20 61.13
CA SER A 5 -11.64 22.33 60.66
C SER A 5 -11.80 23.15 59.36
N LEU A 6 -10.85 24.04 59.08
CA LEU A 6 -10.72 24.83 57.84
C LEU A 6 -10.91 23.97 56.57
N THR A 7 -11.41 24.59 55.51
CA THR A 7 -10.69 24.58 54.21
C THR A 7 -10.97 25.88 53.47
N LEU A 8 -9.90 26.63 53.25
CA LEU A 8 -9.83 27.86 52.46
C LEU A 8 -9.55 27.44 51.02
N SER A 9 -10.51 27.55 50.12
CA SER A 9 -10.32 27.28 48.69
C SER A 9 -9.68 28.51 48.03
N THR A 10 -8.38 28.46 47.82
CA THR A 10 -7.65 29.40 46.97
C THR A 10 -7.92 29.09 45.49
N LEU A 11 -8.61 30.00 44.79
CA LEU A 11 -8.69 29.99 43.33
C LEU A 11 -7.34 30.49 42.77
N LEU A 12 -6.51 29.59 42.24
CA LEU A 12 -5.44 29.96 41.31
C LEU A 12 -6.00 29.91 39.89
N ALA A 13 -6.26 31.07 39.30
CA ALA A 13 -6.47 31.19 37.85
C ALA A 13 -5.09 31.12 37.17
N SER A 14 -4.72 29.94 36.68
CA SER A 14 -3.55 29.76 35.83
C SER A 14 -3.90 30.23 34.42
N VAL A 15 -3.32 31.35 34.01
CA VAL A 15 -3.32 31.79 32.60
C VAL A 15 -2.44 30.81 31.83
N LEU A 16 -3.06 29.87 31.11
CA LEU A 16 -2.35 29.04 30.14
C LEU A 16 -2.00 29.92 28.94
N SER A 17 -0.77 30.41 28.89
CA SER A 17 -0.21 31.00 27.67
C SER A 17 -0.15 29.92 26.59
N ILE A 18 -1.07 30.01 25.63
CA ILE A 18 -1.07 29.27 24.37
C ILE A 18 0.19 29.65 23.61
N HIS A 19 1.28 28.93 23.86
CA HIS A 19 2.42 28.95 22.95
C HIS A 19 1.97 28.20 21.70
N GLY A 20 1.67 28.94 20.62
CA GLY A 20 1.43 28.35 19.32
C GLY A 20 2.58 27.40 19.01
N ALA A 21 2.26 26.11 18.80
CA ALA A 21 3.24 25.13 18.40
C ALA A 21 3.96 25.66 17.15
N PRO A 22 5.30 25.56 17.08
CA PRO A 22 6.02 25.97 15.89
C PRO A 22 5.43 25.23 14.70
N THR A 23 4.93 25.97 13.71
CA THR A 23 4.50 25.40 12.44
C THR A 23 5.76 24.89 11.75
N VAL A 24 6.07 23.60 11.92
CA VAL A 24 7.07 22.92 11.11
C VAL A 24 6.53 22.97 9.68
N SER A 25 7.10 23.82 8.82
CA SER A 25 6.75 23.82 7.41
C SER A 25 7.12 22.44 6.85
N GLN A 26 6.16 21.76 6.22
CA GLN A 26 6.51 20.52 5.54
C GLN A 26 7.60 20.80 4.50
N PRO A 27 8.60 19.92 4.36
CA PRO A 27 9.58 20.02 3.30
C PRO A 27 8.88 20.12 1.94
N ALA A 28 9.47 20.84 0.99
CA ALA A 28 8.93 20.93 -0.37
C ALA A 28 8.74 19.52 -0.97
N ARG A 29 7.68 19.34 -1.78
CA ARG A 29 7.38 18.06 -2.44
C ARG A 29 8.57 17.59 -3.29
N VAL A 30 8.89 16.29 -3.22
CA VAL A 30 9.91 15.69 -4.11
C VAL A 30 9.21 15.26 -5.41
N PRO A 31 9.76 15.57 -6.60
CA PRO A 31 9.24 15.05 -7.85
C PRO A 31 9.44 13.52 -7.96
N ILE A 32 8.52 12.84 -8.65
CA ILE A 32 8.70 11.44 -9.02
C ILE A 32 9.71 11.35 -10.16
N ILE A 33 10.75 10.51 -10.00
CA ILE A 33 11.72 10.24 -11.06
C ILE A 33 11.04 9.42 -12.16
N THR A 34 11.04 9.93 -13.40
CA THR A 34 10.36 9.29 -14.54
C THR A 34 11.29 8.48 -15.45
N ASN A 35 12.61 8.66 -15.32
CA ASN A 35 13.63 7.94 -16.07
C ASN A 35 14.36 6.87 -15.21
N GLY A 36 13.74 6.41 -14.12
CA GLY A 36 14.32 5.45 -13.18
C GLY A 36 14.84 4.16 -13.84
N PRO A 37 14.15 3.53 -14.82
CA PRO A 37 14.66 2.32 -15.48
C PRO A 37 16.02 2.51 -16.17
N ALA A 38 16.24 3.67 -16.78
CA ALA A 38 17.51 3.99 -17.44
C ALA A 38 18.63 4.20 -16.41
N ILE A 39 18.33 4.89 -15.29
CA ILE A 39 19.27 5.07 -14.18
C ILE A 39 19.62 3.71 -13.56
N ALA A 40 18.61 2.92 -13.19
CA ALA A 40 18.75 1.61 -12.57
C ALA A 40 19.58 0.66 -13.46
N SER A 41 19.36 0.67 -14.78
CA SER A 41 20.17 -0.11 -15.73
C SER A 41 21.66 0.24 -15.62
N GLY A 42 22.01 1.52 -15.59
CA GLY A 42 23.40 1.97 -15.42
C GLY A 42 23.99 1.68 -14.04
N LEU A 43 23.17 1.58 -13.00
CA LEU A 43 23.59 1.17 -11.65
C LEU A 43 23.87 -0.34 -11.58
N LYS A 44 23.06 -1.17 -12.25
CA LYS A 44 23.25 -2.64 -12.27
C LYS A 44 24.59 -3.07 -12.85
N THR A 45 25.25 -2.23 -13.67
CA THR A 45 26.57 -2.54 -14.24
C THR A 45 27.74 -2.21 -13.32
N GLN A 46 27.50 -1.67 -12.13
CA GLN A 46 28.59 -1.29 -11.19
C GLN A 46 29.02 -2.49 -10.34
N ALA A 47 30.32 -2.54 -10.02
CA ALA A 47 30.94 -3.69 -9.37
C ALA A 47 30.56 -3.88 -7.89
N SER A 48 30.16 -2.80 -7.21
CA SER A 48 29.81 -2.83 -5.79
C SER A 48 28.69 -1.86 -5.45
N SER A 49 28.08 -2.03 -4.28
CA SER A 49 27.12 -1.06 -3.75
C SER A 49 27.74 0.33 -3.65
N VAL A 50 28.99 0.45 -3.19
CA VAL A 50 29.68 1.76 -3.11
C VAL A 50 29.79 2.41 -4.49
N ASP A 51 30.10 1.65 -5.53
CA ASP A 51 30.21 2.17 -6.89
C ASP A 51 28.85 2.62 -7.45
N ARG A 52 27.77 1.91 -7.10
CA ARG A 52 26.39 2.34 -7.41
C ARG A 52 26.05 3.67 -6.74
N PHE A 53 26.28 3.78 -5.43
CA PHE A 53 26.00 5.01 -4.70
C PHE A 53 26.86 6.17 -5.17
N LYS A 54 28.15 5.96 -5.49
CA LYS A 54 28.99 6.98 -6.11
C LYS A 54 28.43 7.42 -7.46
N LYS A 55 28.15 6.47 -8.36
CA LYS A 55 27.59 6.76 -9.68
C LYS A 55 26.28 7.54 -9.61
N LEU A 56 25.43 7.25 -8.63
CA LEU A 56 24.15 7.92 -8.45
C LEU A 56 24.29 9.29 -7.79
N LEU A 57 25.09 9.40 -6.74
CA LEU A 57 25.05 10.53 -5.80
C LEU A 57 26.21 11.52 -5.93
N THR A 58 27.13 11.33 -6.88
CA THR A 58 28.24 12.28 -7.10
C THR A 58 28.16 12.99 -8.45
N ASP A 59 28.70 14.21 -8.51
CA ASP A 59 28.93 14.94 -9.75
C ASP A 59 30.05 14.32 -10.61
N GLY A 60 30.33 14.91 -11.78
CA GLY A 60 31.39 14.46 -12.69
C GLY A 60 32.81 14.56 -12.12
N ASN A 61 33.00 15.22 -10.98
CA ASN A 61 34.27 15.35 -10.28
C ASN A 61 34.36 14.42 -9.06
N GLY A 62 33.31 13.64 -8.77
CA GLY A 62 33.24 12.74 -7.63
C GLY A 62 32.82 13.40 -6.30
N ASN A 63 32.35 14.65 -6.32
CA ASN A 63 31.81 15.30 -5.13
C ASN A 63 30.36 14.87 -4.91
N LEU A 64 29.97 14.68 -3.65
CA LEU A 64 28.57 14.42 -3.30
C LEU A 64 27.67 15.55 -3.82
N LEU A 65 26.57 15.21 -4.48
CA LEU A 65 25.52 16.15 -4.84
C LEU A 65 24.99 16.87 -3.57
N THR A 66 24.45 18.06 -3.72
CA THR A 66 23.90 18.83 -2.58
C THR A 66 22.55 19.44 -2.94
N GLY A 67 21.81 19.89 -1.91
CA GLY A 67 20.51 20.53 -2.10
C GLY A 67 19.50 19.60 -2.78
N ASP A 68 18.69 20.18 -3.68
CA ASP A 68 17.61 19.47 -4.37
C ASP A 68 18.13 18.30 -5.22
N ALA A 69 19.30 18.43 -5.86
CA ALA A 69 19.88 17.36 -6.67
C ALA A 69 20.17 16.08 -5.86
N LEU A 70 20.65 16.22 -4.62
CA LEU A 70 20.82 15.06 -3.73
C LEU A 70 19.48 14.57 -3.20
N ARG A 71 18.61 15.50 -2.82
CA ARG A 71 17.31 15.21 -2.22
C ARG A 71 16.42 14.41 -3.16
N ASP A 72 16.34 14.79 -4.43
CA ASP A 72 15.52 14.13 -5.45
C ASP A 72 15.92 12.66 -5.65
N LEU A 73 17.19 12.31 -5.39
CA LEU A 73 17.71 10.95 -5.52
C LEU A 73 17.64 10.12 -4.22
N THR A 74 17.48 10.77 -3.06
CA THR A 74 17.60 10.13 -1.75
C THR A 74 16.32 10.13 -0.93
N VAL A 75 15.33 10.94 -1.31
CA VAL A 75 14.04 11.05 -0.63
C VAL A 75 12.94 10.63 -1.58
N PHE A 76 12.07 9.73 -1.15
CA PHE A 76 10.86 9.39 -1.88
C PHE A 76 9.64 9.98 -1.17
N ASP A 77 8.83 10.75 -1.90
CA ASP A 77 7.67 11.45 -1.35
C ASP A 77 6.38 10.66 -1.65
N PHE A 78 5.93 9.92 -0.64
CA PHE A 78 4.69 9.14 -0.70
C PHE A 78 3.41 9.99 -0.66
N THR A 79 3.48 11.32 -0.60
CA THR A 79 2.29 12.21 -0.66
C THR A 79 1.80 12.44 -2.09
N ASN A 80 2.58 12.05 -3.10
CA ASN A 80 2.21 12.12 -4.51
C ASN A 80 1.25 10.99 -4.94
N GLN A 81 0.34 10.56 -4.08
CA GLN A 81 -0.60 9.49 -4.41
C GLN A 81 -1.75 10.04 -5.26
N ALA A 82 -2.17 9.25 -6.22
CA ALA A 82 -3.43 9.42 -6.92
C ALA A 82 -4.12 8.05 -6.98
N PRO A 83 -5.45 7.99 -6.80
CA PRO A 83 -6.21 6.80 -7.16
C PRO A 83 -5.95 6.43 -8.63
N ALA A 84 -5.99 5.14 -8.95
CA ALA A 84 -6.03 4.71 -10.34
C ALA A 84 -7.29 5.28 -11.04
N ASP A 85 -7.23 5.44 -12.36
CA ASP A 85 -8.35 6.00 -13.13
C ASP A 85 -9.64 5.21 -12.88
N GLY A 86 -10.66 5.88 -12.35
CA GLY A 86 -11.95 5.28 -12.00
C GLY A 86 -12.00 4.54 -10.66
N ALA A 87 -10.88 4.42 -9.94
CA ALA A 87 -10.85 3.81 -8.62
C ALA A 87 -11.42 4.74 -7.54
N LYS A 88 -12.34 4.21 -6.73
CA LYS A 88 -12.91 4.91 -5.56
C LYS A 88 -12.49 4.29 -4.22
N GLY A 89 -11.79 3.15 -4.25
CA GLY A 89 -11.46 2.38 -3.06
C GLY A 89 -10.24 2.88 -2.28
N GLY A 90 -9.49 3.84 -2.83
CA GLY A 90 -8.26 4.36 -2.23
C GLY A 90 -7.17 4.66 -3.25
N SER A 91 -5.98 4.91 -2.73
CA SER A 91 -4.75 5.12 -3.49
C SER A 91 -3.59 4.32 -2.90
N ILE A 92 -2.63 3.98 -3.74
CA ILE A 92 -1.37 3.37 -3.31
C ILE A 92 -0.25 3.94 -4.16
N LEU A 93 0.87 4.26 -3.52
CA LEU A 93 2.11 4.63 -4.20
C LEU A 93 3.22 3.69 -3.73
N LEU A 94 3.77 2.93 -4.67
CA LEU A 94 4.85 1.98 -4.47
C LEU A 94 6.16 2.61 -4.99
N ALA A 95 7.18 2.63 -4.14
CA ALA A 95 8.55 2.97 -4.50
C ALA A 95 9.27 1.71 -4.99
N THR A 96 9.68 1.69 -6.25
CA THR A 96 10.49 0.63 -6.88
C THR A 96 11.69 1.25 -7.60
N THR A 97 12.53 0.44 -8.24
CA THR A 97 13.61 0.97 -9.09
C THR A 97 13.13 1.84 -10.25
N ASP A 98 11.84 1.78 -10.63
CA ASP A 98 11.30 2.56 -11.74
C ASP A 98 11.12 4.03 -11.39
N ASN A 99 10.85 4.34 -10.12
CA ASN A 99 10.59 5.70 -9.64
C ASN A 99 11.48 6.13 -8.48
N PHE A 100 12.27 5.21 -7.93
CA PHE A 100 13.25 5.45 -6.88
C PHE A 100 14.53 4.61 -7.11
N PRO A 101 15.37 4.98 -8.10
CA PRO A 101 16.46 4.15 -8.60
C PRO A 101 17.56 3.86 -7.57
N ILE A 102 17.62 4.60 -6.45
CA ILE A 102 18.52 4.30 -5.33
C ILE A 102 18.28 2.91 -4.73
N LEU A 103 17.10 2.32 -4.95
CA LEU A 103 16.75 0.96 -4.52
C LEU A 103 17.47 -0.15 -5.31
N THR A 104 18.18 0.18 -6.39
CA THR A 104 18.83 -0.80 -7.27
C THR A 104 19.84 -1.68 -6.51
N ASP A 105 19.61 -2.99 -6.53
CA ASP A 105 20.42 -4.01 -5.85
C ASP A 105 20.42 -3.88 -4.31
N LEU A 106 19.34 -3.34 -3.73
CA LEU A 106 19.13 -3.27 -2.28
C LEU A 106 18.14 -4.30 -1.74
N SER A 107 17.43 -5.04 -2.59
CA SER A 107 16.45 -6.07 -2.17
C SER A 107 15.32 -5.52 -1.28
N ILE A 108 14.97 -4.25 -1.44
CA ILE A 108 13.90 -3.58 -0.68
C ILE A 108 13.08 -2.63 -1.55
N ALA A 109 11.77 -2.63 -1.33
CA ALA A 109 10.83 -1.63 -1.82
C ALA A 109 9.84 -1.28 -0.71
N GLY A 110 9.05 -0.22 -0.91
CA GLY A 110 8.06 0.19 0.06
C GLY A 110 6.86 0.89 -0.57
N ALA A 111 5.68 0.71 0.01
CA ALA A 111 4.46 1.39 -0.41
C ALA A 111 3.77 2.06 0.76
N VAL A 112 3.07 3.15 0.47
CA VAL A 112 2.07 3.74 1.36
C VAL A 112 0.73 3.72 0.64
N SER A 113 -0.31 3.30 1.33
CA SER A 113 -1.66 3.27 0.81
C SER A 113 -2.64 3.96 1.76
N LEU A 114 -3.61 4.64 1.14
CA LEU A 114 -4.82 5.13 1.77
C LEU A 114 -5.97 4.28 1.22
N ILE A 115 -6.75 3.65 2.10
CA ILE A 115 -7.95 2.91 1.73
C ILE A 115 -9.17 3.66 2.24
N GLU A 116 -10.03 4.07 1.33
CA GLU A 116 -11.28 4.78 1.62
C GLU A 116 -12.24 3.89 2.45
N PRO A 117 -13.28 4.47 3.08
CA PRO A 117 -14.34 3.70 3.71
C PRO A 117 -14.85 2.58 2.81
N CYS A 118 -14.93 1.35 3.33
CA CYS A 118 -15.34 0.18 2.56
C CYS A 118 -14.43 -0.17 1.35
N GLY A 119 -13.26 0.47 1.22
CA GLY A 119 -12.32 0.26 0.14
C GLY A 119 -11.69 -1.14 0.18
N LEU A 120 -11.30 -1.62 -0.99
CA LEU A 120 -10.71 -2.94 -1.19
C LEU A 120 -9.47 -2.82 -2.06
N ASN A 121 -8.33 -3.24 -1.52
CA ASN A 121 -7.20 -3.66 -2.32
C ASN A 121 -7.46 -5.10 -2.79
N ILE A 122 -7.85 -5.21 -4.06
CA ILE A 122 -8.33 -6.45 -4.68
C ILE A 122 -7.33 -7.61 -4.56
N PRO A 123 -7.75 -8.88 -4.74
CA PRO A 123 -6.85 -10.01 -4.62
C PRO A 123 -5.71 -9.93 -5.63
N HIS A 124 -4.50 -9.94 -5.13
CA HIS A 124 -3.27 -9.83 -5.90
C HIS A 124 -2.18 -10.72 -5.30
N LEU A 125 -1.06 -10.84 -6.01
CA LEU A 125 0.16 -11.43 -5.49
C LEU A 125 1.39 -10.63 -5.91
N HIS A 126 2.47 -10.81 -5.17
CA HIS A 126 3.81 -10.30 -5.45
C HIS A 126 4.72 -11.47 -5.84
N PRO A 127 5.08 -11.65 -7.14
CA PRO A 127 5.82 -12.83 -7.58
C PRO A 127 7.30 -12.81 -7.17
N ARG A 128 7.84 -11.65 -6.78
CA ARG A 128 9.28 -11.47 -6.50
C ARG A 128 9.58 -11.06 -5.06
N ALA A 129 8.58 -10.80 -4.23
CA ALA A 129 8.78 -10.32 -2.86
C ALA A 129 7.79 -10.89 -1.87
N ASN A 130 8.27 -11.12 -0.64
CA ASN A 130 7.41 -11.14 0.52
C ASN A 130 7.01 -9.71 0.87
N GLU A 131 5.82 -9.51 1.38
CA GLU A 131 5.31 -8.25 1.88
C GLU A 131 5.12 -8.33 3.40
N MET A 132 5.51 -7.27 4.10
CA MET A 132 5.08 -7.00 5.47
C MET A 132 4.27 -5.70 5.47
N LEU A 133 3.01 -5.79 5.85
CA LEU A 133 2.08 -4.66 5.91
C LEU A 133 1.85 -4.24 7.35
N THR A 134 1.94 -2.95 7.63
CA THR A 134 1.64 -2.34 8.93
C THR A 134 0.58 -1.26 8.78
N VAL A 135 -0.52 -1.37 9.52
CA VAL A 135 -1.54 -0.33 9.57
C VAL A 135 -0.99 0.88 10.33
N ILE A 136 -1.06 2.07 9.75
CA ILE A 136 -0.62 3.32 10.40
C ILE A 136 -1.79 4.20 10.82
N ASP A 137 -2.98 3.95 10.31
CA ASP A 137 -4.22 4.57 10.78
C ASP A 137 -5.45 3.71 10.43
N GLY A 138 -6.49 3.77 11.26
CA GLY A 138 -7.73 3.02 11.03
C GLY A 138 -7.64 1.52 11.33
N ILE A 139 -8.48 0.75 10.64
CA ILE A 139 -8.64 -0.71 10.75
C ILE A 139 -8.64 -1.33 9.35
N LEU A 140 -7.96 -2.46 9.18
CA LEU A 140 -8.00 -3.27 7.96
C LEU A 140 -8.25 -4.74 8.30
N ASP A 141 -9.13 -5.36 7.53
CA ASP A 141 -9.17 -6.82 7.42
C ASP A 141 -8.25 -7.24 6.28
N ALA A 142 -7.41 -8.23 6.52
CA ALA A 142 -6.51 -8.81 5.54
C ALA A 142 -6.67 -10.33 5.49
N GLY A 143 -6.49 -10.90 4.31
CA GLY A 143 -6.55 -12.33 4.12
C GLY A 143 -5.58 -12.80 3.04
N PHE A 144 -5.07 -14.02 3.19
CA PHE A 144 -4.24 -14.67 2.17
C PHE A 144 -4.42 -16.18 2.14
N VAL A 145 -4.09 -16.78 1.01
CA VAL A 145 -4.03 -18.23 0.80
C VAL A 145 -2.63 -18.65 0.39
N LEU A 146 -2.26 -19.88 0.73
CA LEU A 146 -0.97 -20.47 0.39
C LEU A 146 -1.15 -21.60 -0.62
N GLU A 147 -0.10 -21.85 -1.38
CA GLU A 147 -0.01 -22.92 -2.36
C GLU A 147 0.17 -24.31 -1.72
N ASN A 148 0.35 -25.35 -2.55
CA ASN A 148 0.71 -26.70 -2.13
C ASN A 148 -0.27 -27.39 -1.16
N GLY A 149 -1.58 -27.12 -1.31
CA GLY A 149 -2.64 -27.84 -0.60
C GLY A 149 -2.99 -27.31 0.78
N PHE A 150 -2.47 -26.14 1.17
CA PHE A 150 -2.97 -25.40 2.32
C PHE A 150 -4.31 -24.73 1.96
N ASN A 151 -5.39 -25.52 1.99
CA ASN A 151 -6.71 -25.15 1.46
C ASN A 151 -7.53 -24.25 2.42
N THR A 152 -6.87 -23.51 3.31
CA THR A 152 -7.51 -22.65 4.30
C THR A 152 -6.98 -21.24 4.16
N GLU A 153 -7.88 -20.27 4.16
CA GLU A 153 -7.52 -18.86 4.20
C GLU A 153 -7.01 -18.46 5.59
N VAL A 154 -5.90 -17.71 5.63
CA VAL A 154 -5.41 -17.07 6.84
C VAL A 154 -5.98 -15.66 6.89
N LYS A 155 -6.78 -15.34 7.92
CA LYS A 155 -7.43 -14.03 8.10
C LYS A 155 -6.85 -13.28 9.28
N SER A 156 -6.82 -11.96 9.19
CA SER A 156 -6.37 -11.07 10.27
C SER A 156 -7.16 -9.76 10.23
N ALA A 157 -7.67 -9.34 11.39
CA ALA A 157 -8.15 -7.98 11.60
C ALA A 157 -7.03 -7.17 12.26
N LEU A 158 -6.64 -6.06 11.65
CA LEU A 158 -5.50 -5.24 12.03
C LEU A 158 -5.96 -3.84 12.41
N GLY A 159 -5.60 -3.40 13.61
CA GLY A 159 -5.69 -2.01 14.03
C GLY A 159 -4.38 -1.26 13.85
N LYS A 160 -4.41 0.03 14.18
CA LYS A 160 -3.24 0.92 14.14
C LYS A 160 -2.01 0.33 14.83
N PHE A 161 -0.87 0.38 14.13
CA PHE A 161 0.44 -0.16 14.50
C PHE A 161 0.52 -1.68 14.65
N GLN A 162 -0.47 -2.41 14.12
CA GLN A 162 -0.38 -3.86 13.96
C GLN A 162 0.04 -4.21 12.53
N ALA A 163 0.71 -5.35 12.41
CA ALA A 163 1.27 -5.81 11.14
C ALA A 163 0.86 -7.24 10.82
N THR A 164 0.84 -7.56 9.53
CA THR A 164 0.74 -8.92 8.99
C THR A 164 1.77 -9.12 7.87
N VAL A 165 1.84 -10.34 7.34
CA VAL A 165 2.76 -10.71 6.27
C VAL A 165 2.03 -11.42 5.14
N PHE A 166 2.54 -11.24 3.93
CA PHE A 166 2.11 -11.98 2.75
C PHE A 166 3.34 -12.59 2.08
N PRO A 167 3.49 -13.93 2.10
CA PRO A 167 4.60 -14.60 1.42
C PRO A 167 4.60 -14.34 -0.08
N ALA A 168 5.79 -14.36 -0.70
CA ALA A 168 5.92 -14.20 -2.14
C ALA A 168 5.08 -15.26 -2.88
N GLY A 169 4.31 -14.83 -3.88
CA GLY A 169 3.40 -15.70 -4.63
C GLY A 169 2.07 -16.02 -3.95
N SER A 170 1.86 -15.68 -2.68
CA SER A 170 0.57 -15.85 -2.01
C SER A 170 -0.48 -14.89 -2.57
N ILE A 171 -1.68 -15.38 -2.86
CA ILE A 171 -2.81 -14.54 -3.23
C ILE A 171 -3.37 -13.92 -1.95
N HIS A 172 -3.45 -12.60 -1.90
CA HIS A 172 -3.88 -11.86 -0.72
C HIS A 172 -4.66 -10.59 -1.06
N TYR A 173 -5.35 -10.04 -0.06
CA TYR A 173 -6.15 -8.82 -0.18
C TYR A 173 -6.13 -8.03 1.12
N GLN A 174 -6.53 -6.76 1.04
CA GLN A 174 -6.84 -5.93 2.21
C GLN A 174 -8.14 -5.18 1.98
N GLN A 175 -8.98 -5.11 3.01
CA GLN A 175 -10.27 -4.44 2.98
C GLN A 175 -10.36 -3.50 4.17
N ASN A 176 -10.87 -2.29 3.98
CA ASN A 176 -11.32 -1.44 5.06
C ASN A 176 -12.77 -1.82 5.41
N PRO A 177 -13.04 -2.43 6.58
CA PRO A 177 -14.39 -2.85 6.94
C PRO A 177 -15.21 -1.73 7.58
N THR A 178 -14.70 -0.49 7.61
CA THR A 178 -15.25 0.61 8.39
C THR A 178 -15.75 1.77 7.52
N CYS A 179 -16.48 2.69 8.17
CA CYS A 179 -16.98 3.92 7.55
C CYS A 179 -15.98 5.08 7.58
N SER A 180 -14.75 4.85 8.07
CA SER A 180 -13.69 5.85 8.15
C SER A 180 -12.50 5.42 7.28
N PRO A 181 -11.71 6.34 6.71
CA PRO A 181 -10.50 5.97 5.98
C PRO A 181 -9.50 5.20 6.85
N ALA A 182 -8.69 4.36 6.20
CA ALA A 182 -7.59 3.62 6.80
C ALA A 182 -6.31 3.87 5.99
N ALA A 183 -5.15 3.65 6.61
CA ALA A 183 -3.87 3.80 5.95
C ALA A 183 -2.87 2.72 6.40
N PHE A 184 -2.04 2.26 5.48
CA PHE A 184 -0.99 1.29 5.79
C PHE A 184 0.32 1.60 5.05
N VAL A 185 1.41 1.05 5.59
CA VAL A 185 2.72 0.98 4.93
C VAL A 185 3.05 -0.48 4.68
N ALA A 186 3.57 -0.78 3.50
CA ALA A 186 4.06 -2.10 3.13
C ALA A 186 5.55 -2.04 2.83
N GLY A 187 6.31 -3.01 3.33
CA GLY A 187 7.71 -3.24 2.98
C GLY A 187 7.86 -4.55 2.22
N PHE A 188 8.73 -4.56 1.21
CA PHE A 188 8.91 -5.70 0.31
C PHE A 188 10.34 -6.20 0.32
N SER A 189 10.53 -7.52 0.23
CA SER A 189 11.85 -8.17 0.17
C SER A 189 12.50 -8.19 -1.24
N SER A 190 12.12 -7.25 -2.11
CA SER A 190 12.72 -7.01 -3.42
C SER A 190 12.46 -5.57 -3.82
N GLU A 191 13.42 -4.93 -4.48
CA GLU A 191 13.29 -3.59 -5.07
C GLU A 191 12.35 -3.53 -6.28
N ASP A 192 11.95 -4.69 -6.78
CA ASP A 192 10.92 -4.88 -7.80
C ASP A 192 10.02 -6.06 -7.37
N PRO A 193 9.03 -5.85 -6.50
CA PRO A 193 8.19 -6.92 -5.98
C PRO A 193 7.31 -7.58 -7.07
N GLY A 194 7.04 -6.86 -8.16
CA GLY A 194 6.01 -7.18 -9.15
C GLY A 194 4.60 -7.17 -8.56
N ARG A 195 3.55 -7.07 -9.38
CA ARG A 195 2.17 -7.22 -8.90
C ARG A 195 1.34 -7.92 -9.96
N SER A 196 0.54 -8.89 -9.55
CA SER A 196 -0.42 -9.58 -10.41
C SER A 196 -1.78 -9.53 -9.77
N ASP A 197 -2.68 -8.71 -10.31
CA ASP A 197 -4.09 -8.68 -9.89
C ASP A 197 -4.79 -9.92 -10.45
N ILE A 198 -5.22 -10.82 -9.56
CA ILE A 198 -5.59 -12.19 -9.94
C ILE A 198 -6.76 -12.22 -10.90
N ALA A 199 -7.86 -11.54 -10.55
CA ALA A 199 -9.05 -11.54 -11.39
C ALA A 199 -8.77 -10.86 -12.74
N THR A 200 -8.13 -9.69 -12.75
CA THR A 200 -7.80 -8.95 -13.97
C THR A 200 -6.96 -9.81 -14.91
N ASN A 201 -5.87 -10.41 -14.41
CA ASN A 201 -4.97 -11.22 -15.23
C ASN A 201 -5.61 -12.52 -15.71
N PHE A 202 -6.47 -13.15 -14.89
CA PHE A 202 -7.22 -14.33 -15.28
C PHE A 202 -8.13 -14.06 -16.49
N TRP A 203 -8.82 -12.91 -16.51
CA TRP A 203 -9.70 -12.51 -17.61
C TRP A 203 -8.97 -12.05 -18.89
N MET A 204 -7.65 -11.86 -18.83
CA MET A 204 -6.85 -11.60 -20.04
C MET A 204 -6.49 -12.88 -20.81
N LEU A 205 -6.77 -14.06 -20.24
CA LEU A 205 -6.54 -15.34 -20.91
C LEU A 205 -7.56 -15.59 -22.03
N PRO A 206 -7.25 -16.45 -23.00
CA PRO A 206 -8.22 -16.89 -24.00
C PRO A 206 -9.48 -17.49 -23.35
N SER A 207 -10.66 -17.22 -23.92
CA SER A 207 -11.94 -17.62 -23.34
C SER A 207 -12.09 -19.14 -23.21
N ASP A 208 -11.59 -19.90 -24.18
CA ASP A 208 -11.60 -21.37 -24.16
C ASP A 208 -10.74 -21.96 -23.02
N VAL A 209 -9.64 -21.29 -22.66
CA VAL A 209 -8.81 -21.65 -21.50
C VAL A 209 -9.55 -21.36 -20.20
N ILE A 210 -10.22 -20.20 -20.13
CA ILE A 210 -11.01 -19.80 -18.95
C ILE A 210 -12.16 -20.78 -18.73
N ASP A 211 -12.89 -21.15 -19.78
CA ASP A 211 -13.98 -22.12 -19.75
C ASP A 211 -13.54 -23.46 -19.18
N ALA A 212 -12.43 -23.98 -19.72
CA ALA A 212 -11.84 -25.22 -19.26
C ALA A 212 -11.39 -25.14 -17.79
N ALA A 213 -10.80 -24.02 -17.37
CA ALA A 213 -10.33 -23.82 -16.01
C ALA A 213 -11.47 -23.77 -14.97
N LEU A 214 -12.63 -23.24 -15.36
CA LEU A 214 -13.80 -23.15 -14.47
C LEU A 214 -14.64 -24.43 -14.44
N GLY A 215 -14.36 -25.40 -15.31
CA GLY A 215 -14.91 -26.74 -15.25
C GLY A 215 -16.38 -26.88 -15.69
N PHE A 216 -16.89 -25.96 -16.52
CA PHE A 216 -18.29 -25.99 -16.98
C PHE A 216 -18.46 -26.55 -18.41
N PRO A 217 -19.62 -27.16 -18.73
CA PRO A 217 -19.89 -27.78 -20.04
C PRO A 217 -20.44 -26.83 -21.12
N GLU A 218 -20.50 -25.51 -20.91
CA GLU A 218 -20.92 -24.56 -21.94
C GLU A 218 -19.98 -23.33 -21.96
N THR A 219 -19.49 -23.00 -23.14
CA THR A 219 -18.50 -21.95 -23.44
C THR A 219 -18.91 -20.56 -22.91
N ILE A 220 -17.99 -19.77 -22.36
CA ILE A 220 -18.17 -18.33 -22.13
C ILE A 220 -18.16 -17.62 -23.48
N GLY A 221 -19.34 -17.20 -23.93
CA GLY A 221 -19.58 -16.39 -25.11
C GLY A 221 -20.13 -15.00 -24.75
N GLY A 222 -20.20 -14.10 -25.73
CA GLY A 222 -20.78 -12.76 -25.52
C GLY A 222 -22.24 -12.80 -25.06
N GLU A 223 -22.94 -13.89 -25.36
CA GLU A 223 -24.32 -14.18 -25.01
C GLU A 223 -24.56 -14.58 -23.53
N ASN A 224 -23.53 -15.01 -22.80
CA ASN A 224 -23.67 -15.50 -21.42
C ASN A 224 -22.68 -14.87 -20.41
N ILE A 225 -21.86 -13.91 -20.84
CA ILE A 225 -20.92 -13.18 -19.98
C ILE A 225 -21.60 -12.50 -18.77
N ASP A 226 -22.86 -12.12 -18.90
CA ASP A 226 -23.64 -11.51 -17.80
C ASP A 226 -24.10 -12.55 -16.76
N GLN A 227 -24.31 -13.81 -17.15
CA GLN A 227 -24.56 -14.89 -16.21
C GLN A 227 -23.27 -15.18 -15.40
N TRP A 228 -22.11 -15.12 -16.04
CA TRP A 228 -20.80 -15.30 -15.41
C TRP A 228 -20.41 -14.17 -14.45
N ARG A 229 -20.71 -12.90 -14.78
CA ARG A 229 -20.53 -11.77 -13.84
C ARG A 229 -21.22 -11.98 -12.50
N SER A 230 -22.32 -12.74 -12.47
CA SER A 230 -23.05 -13.03 -11.24
C SER A 230 -22.44 -14.15 -10.38
N HIS A 231 -21.47 -14.91 -10.93
CA HIS A 231 -20.83 -16.07 -10.30
C HIS A 231 -19.36 -15.85 -9.94
N LEU A 232 -18.72 -14.80 -10.48
CA LEU A 232 -17.52 -14.24 -9.87
C LEU A 232 -17.79 -14.05 -8.37
N PRO A 233 -16.87 -14.44 -7.46
CA PRO A 233 -17.13 -14.39 -6.04
C PRO A 233 -17.61 -13.00 -5.64
N VAL A 234 -18.93 -12.89 -5.47
CA VAL A 234 -19.57 -11.75 -4.85
C VAL A 234 -18.97 -11.59 -3.46
N ASN A 235 -18.37 -12.62 -2.89
CA ASN A 235 -17.83 -12.72 -1.54
C ASN A 235 -16.81 -11.62 -1.14
N LEU A 236 -16.12 -10.99 -2.11
CA LEU A 236 -15.26 -9.83 -1.81
C LEU A 236 -15.98 -8.49 -2.08
N ALA A 237 -16.83 -8.44 -3.11
CA ALA A 237 -17.74 -7.32 -3.35
C ALA A 237 -18.89 -7.24 -2.32
N ALA A 238 -19.22 -8.34 -1.63
CA ALA A 238 -20.28 -8.49 -0.65
C ALA A 238 -19.82 -7.95 0.70
N GLY A 239 -18.53 -8.14 1.02
CA GLY A 239 -17.88 -7.44 2.12
C GLY A 239 -17.93 -5.92 1.91
N VAL A 240 -17.55 -5.47 0.71
CA VAL A 240 -17.61 -4.06 0.31
C VAL A 240 -19.06 -3.55 0.31
N ASP A 241 -19.99 -4.23 -0.36
CA ASP A 241 -21.40 -3.85 -0.48
C ASP A 241 -22.12 -3.83 0.87
N SER A 242 -21.85 -4.82 1.73
CA SER A 242 -22.38 -4.84 3.09
C SER A 242 -21.84 -3.67 3.90
N CYS A 243 -20.55 -3.34 3.77
CA CYS A 243 -19.96 -2.17 4.40
C CYS A 243 -20.59 -0.88 3.85
N LEU A 244 -20.68 -0.71 2.53
CA LEU A 244 -21.28 0.46 1.89
C LEU A 244 -22.70 0.68 2.37
N LYS A 245 -23.51 -0.39 2.45
CA LYS A 245 -24.86 -0.34 2.99
C LYS A 245 -24.88 0.07 4.46
N ALA A 246 -24.01 -0.52 5.29
CA ALA A 246 -23.92 -0.19 6.71
C ALA A 246 -23.47 1.26 6.95
N CYS A 247 -22.61 1.79 6.08
CA CYS A 247 -22.09 3.15 6.15
C CYS A 247 -22.95 4.19 5.42
N GLY A 248 -24.02 3.79 4.73
CA GLY A 248 -24.87 4.69 3.94
C GLY A 248 -24.16 5.31 2.73
N LEU A 249 -23.18 4.59 2.16
CA LEU A 249 -22.36 5.04 1.03
C LEU A 249 -22.89 4.45 -0.30
N SER A 250 -22.77 5.23 -1.37
CA SER A 250 -23.10 4.78 -2.73
C SER A 250 -21.93 4.07 -3.41
N LYS A 251 -22.23 3.13 -4.31
CA LYS A 251 -21.25 2.49 -5.21
C LYS A 251 -20.59 3.49 -6.18
#